data_AF-A0A1M3KLB0-F1
#
_entry.id   AF-A0A1M3KLB0-F1
#
_cell.length_a   1.000
_cell.length_b   1.000
_cell.length_c   1.000
_cell.angle_alpha   90.00
_cell.angle_beta   90.00
_cell.angle_gamma   90.00
#
_symmetry.space_group_name_H-M   'P 1'
#
loop_
_entity.id
_entity.type
_entity.pdbx_description
1 polymer ?
#
loop_
_entity_poly.entity_id
_entity_poly.type
_entity_poly.pdbx_seq_one_letter_code
_entity_poly.pdbx_strand_id
1 'polypeptide(L)'
;MPAAVSARFELLASGQTPTSGTYRLRLFWNHSGELKVNLFGSTEPHFVVSRRGNAVHVRTMRRDTHSIAGLAHDYSMELAAHVDHIDIFVDNGLVELFAQDGLVCITNLHFPSNPSGVVQVEVNKLEATEGHVSG
;
A
#
# COMPACT_ATOMS: atom_id res chain seq x y z
N MET A 1 -2.35 13.29 6.77
CA MET A 1 -3.76 13.71 6.98
C MET A 1 -3.94 14.30 8.39
N PRO A 2 -4.72 15.38 8.60
CA PRO A 2 -4.94 15.96 9.93
C PRO A 2 -5.57 14.97 10.92
N ALA A 3 -5.14 15.00 12.19
CA ALA A 3 -5.55 14.02 13.21
C ALA A 3 -7.08 13.92 13.41
N ALA A 4 -7.78 15.06 13.36
CA ALA A 4 -9.24 15.11 13.49
C ALA A 4 -9.97 14.37 12.35
N VAL A 5 -9.39 14.35 11.15
CA VAL A 5 -9.91 13.60 9.99
C VAL A 5 -9.53 12.13 10.13
N SER A 6 -8.27 11.83 10.45
CA SER A 6 -7.79 10.46 10.63
C SER A 6 -8.56 9.68 11.70
N ALA A 7 -9.04 10.35 12.75
CA ALA A 7 -9.85 9.74 13.81
C ALA A 7 -11.25 9.28 13.36
N ARG A 8 -11.70 9.67 12.16
CA ARG A 8 -12.95 9.20 11.55
C ARG A 8 -12.83 7.84 10.87
N PHE A 9 -11.61 7.35 10.67
CA PHE A 9 -11.33 6.07 10.04
C PHE A 9 -11.07 5.00 11.10
N GLU A 10 -11.68 3.83 10.93
CA GLU A 10 -11.37 2.65 11.72
C GLU A 10 -9.89 2.28 11.52
N LEU A 11 -9.11 2.19 12.60
CA LEU A 11 -7.72 1.73 12.52
C LEU A 11 -7.68 0.21 12.45
N LEU A 12 -7.10 -0.34 11.40
CA LEU A 12 -6.96 -1.78 11.18
C LEU A 12 -5.53 -2.26 11.39
N ALA A 13 -5.43 -3.46 11.96
CA ALA A 13 -4.24 -4.30 11.89
C ALA A 13 -4.26 -5.20 10.64
N SER A 14 -3.12 -5.79 10.30
CA SER A 14 -3.02 -6.74 9.19
C SER A 14 -3.96 -7.94 9.38
N GLY A 15 -4.61 -8.37 8.29
CA GLY A 15 -5.48 -9.54 8.26
C GLY A 15 -6.88 -9.32 8.82
N GLN A 16 -7.23 -8.09 9.23
CA GLN A 16 -8.56 -7.76 9.70
C GLN A 16 -9.51 -7.42 8.54
N THR A 17 -10.79 -7.75 8.74
CA THR A 17 -11.88 -7.30 7.88
C THR A 17 -12.43 -5.99 8.43
N PRO A 18 -12.42 -4.90 7.65
CA PRO A 18 -13.04 -3.64 8.04
C PRO A 18 -14.53 -3.82 8.38
N THR A 19 -15.03 -3.05 9.35
CA THR A 19 -16.48 -3.01 9.64
C THR A 19 -17.27 -2.18 8.64
N SER A 20 -16.59 -1.32 7.88
CA SER A 20 -17.18 -0.44 6.85
C SER A 20 -16.22 -0.20 5.69
N GLY A 21 -16.67 0.50 4.64
CA GLY A 21 -15.79 0.94 3.54
C GLY A 21 -14.80 2.04 3.92
N THR A 22 -14.79 2.51 5.17
CA THR A 22 -13.97 3.63 5.62
C THR A 22 -13.02 3.18 6.75
N TYR A 23 -11.73 3.05 6.43
CA TYR A 23 -10.71 2.53 7.35
C TYR A 23 -9.32 3.05 7.05
N ARG A 24 -8.39 2.88 7.99
CA ARG A 24 -6.98 3.24 7.84
C ARG A 24 -6.05 2.15 8.34
N LEU A 25 -4.86 2.09 7.74
CA LEU A 25 -3.75 1.25 8.16
C LEU A 25 -2.54 2.15 8.43
N ARG A 26 -1.78 1.82 9.48
CA ARG A 26 -0.42 2.35 9.67
C ARG A 26 0.54 1.19 9.62
N LEU A 27 1.39 1.16 8.60
CA LEU A 27 2.26 0.03 8.31
C LEU A 27 3.71 0.44 8.50
N PHE A 28 4.38 -0.26 9.41
CA PHE A 28 5.82 -0.18 9.61
C PHE A 28 6.45 -1.41 8.95
N TRP A 29 7.61 -1.24 8.32
CA TRP A 29 8.35 -2.37 7.78
C TRP A 29 9.84 -2.23 8.11
N ASN A 30 10.46 -3.35 8.48
CA ASN A 30 11.90 -3.39 8.64
C ASN A 30 12.54 -3.37 7.25
N HIS A 31 13.64 -2.65 7.11
CA HIS A 31 14.19 -2.21 5.83
C HIS A 31 14.73 -3.31 4.90
N SER A 32 14.52 -4.60 5.20
CA SER A 32 15.07 -5.76 4.48
C SER A 32 14.02 -6.56 3.70
N GLY A 33 12.84 -5.99 3.44
CA GLY A 33 11.73 -6.72 2.82
C GLY A 33 10.89 -5.95 1.82
N GLU A 34 9.94 -6.67 1.25
CA GLU A 34 8.83 -6.18 0.44
C GLU A 34 7.53 -6.31 1.23
N LEU A 35 6.82 -5.19 1.37
CA LEU A 35 5.50 -5.11 1.96
C LEU A 35 4.46 -5.03 0.84
N LYS A 36 3.53 -5.98 0.78
CA LYS A 36 2.41 -6.00 -0.16
C LYS A 36 1.11 -5.72 0.58
N VAL A 37 0.28 -4.86 0.00
CA VAL A 37 -1.03 -4.52 0.56
C VAL A 37 -2.10 -4.86 -0.46
N ASN A 38 -3.00 -5.76 -0.07
CA ASN A 38 -4.17 -6.11 -0.84
C ASN A 38 -5.41 -5.56 -0.14
N LEU A 39 -6.22 -4.80 -0.87
CA LEU A 39 -7.44 -4.18 -0.38
C LEU A 39 -8.67 -4.88 -0.96
N PHE A 40 -9.82 -4.66 -0.32
CA PHE A 40 -11.14 -5.05 -0.85
C PHE A 40 -11.32 -6.57 -1.06
N GLY A 41 -10.55 -7.40 -0.34
CA GLY A 41 -10.54 -8.85 -0.54
C GLY A 41 -9.86 -9.32 -1.83
N SER A 42 -9.08 -8.46 -2.48
CA SER A 42 -8.28 -8.82 -3.65
C SER A 42 -7.16 -9.80 -3.29
N THR A 43 -6.86 -10.72 -4.20
CA THR A 43 -5.65 -11.56 -4.15
C THR A 43 -4.44 -10.86 -4.79
N GLU A 44 -4.67 -9.78 -5.53
CA GLU A 44 -3.62 -8.96 -6.12
C GLU A 44 -3.32 -7.70 -5.28
N PRO A 45 -2.04 -7.32 -5.18
CA PRO A 45 -1.63 -6.14 -4.44
C PRO A 45 -2.06 -4.85 -5.14
N HIS A 46 -2.47 -3.89 -4.31
CA HIS A 46 -2.76 -2.51 -4.68
C HIS A 46 -1.54 -1.62 -4.47
N PHE A 47 -0.75 -1.95 -3.44
CA PHE A 47 0.54 -1.33 -3.16
C PHE A 47 1.58 -2.39 -2.90
N VAL A 48 2.79 -2.12 -3.38
CA VAL A 48 4.00 -2.86 -3.04
C VAL A 48 5.05 -1.84 -2.64
N VAL A 49 5.53 -1.95 -1.41
CA VAL A 49 6.60 -1.12 -0.87
C VAL A 49 7.83 -1.99 -0.69
N SER A 50 8.94 -1.61 -1.32
CA SER A 50 10.20 -2.33 -1.21
C SER A 50 11.35 -1.35 -1.03
N ARG A 51 12.49 -1.84 -0.56
CA ARG A 51 13.75 -1.10 -0.65
C ARG A 51 14.61 -1.66 -1.77
N ARG A 52 15.22 -0.77 -2.55
CA ARG A 52 16.24 -1.12 -3.55
C ARG A 52 17.44 -0.22 -3.31
N GLY A 53 18.54 -0.79 -2.84
CA GLY A 53 19.64 -0.01 -2.29
C GLY A 53 19.17 0.85 -1.11
N ASN A 54 19.48 2.15 -1.14
CA ASN A 54 19.08 3.09 -0.10
C ASN A 54 17.68 3.69 -0.29
N ALA A 55 17.05 3.49 -1.45
CA ALA A 55 15.78 4.12 -1.78
C ALA A 55 14.58 3.23 -1.41
N VAL A 56 13.46 3.88 -1.08
CA VAL A 56 12.17 3.21 -0.91
C VAL A 56 11.40 3.33 -2.22
N HIS A 57 10.95 2.21 -2.76
CA HIS A 57 10.10 2.19 -3.94
C HIS A 57 8.69 1.84 -3.54
N VAL A 58 7.74 2.65 -4.00
CA VAL A 58 6.32 2.34 -3.92
C VAL A 58 5.81 2.09 -5.33
N ARG A 59 5.40 0.85 -5.58
CA ARG A 59 4.64 0.48 -6.77
C ARG A 59 3.17 0.49 -6.41
N THR A 60 2.36 1.16 -7.22
CA THR A 60 0.92 1.17 -7.08
C THR A 60 0.29 0.57 -8.32
N MET A 61 -0.73 -0.25 -8.08
CA MET A 61 -1.37 -1.06 -9.10
C MET A 61 -2.88 -0.95 -8.97
N ARG A 62 -3.53 -0.72 -10.11
CA ARG A 62 -4.95 -0.90 -10.30
C ARG A 62 -5.16 -1.65 -11.59
N ARG A 63 -5.58 -2.90 -11.48
CA ARG A 63 -5.89 -3.72 -12.66
C ARG A 63 -7.13 -3.22 -13.36
N ASP A 64 -7.20 -3.55 -14.63
CA ASP A 64 -8.41 -3.41 -15.41
C ASP A 64 -9.49 -4.32 -14.81
N THR A 65 -10.57 -3.71 -14.34
CA THR A 65 -11.83 -4.40 -14.14
C THR A 65 -12.73 -3.96 -15.29
N HIS A 66 -13.35 -4.95 -15.97
CA HIS A 66 -14.10 -4.83 -17.23
C HIS A 66 -15.05 -3.62 -17.38
N SER A 67 -15.43 -2.94 -16.30
CA SER A 67 -16.26 -1.74 -16.30
C SER A 67 -15.49 -0.42 -16.50
N ILE A 68 -14.17 -0.35 -16.22
CA ILE A 68 -13.41 0.92 -16.17
C ILE A 68 -11.93 0.72 -16.58
N ALA A 69 -11.70 0.05 -17.70
CA ALA A 69 -10.38 -0.26 -18.25
C ALA A 69 -9.46 0.96 -18.40
N GLY A 70 -10.00 2.10 -18.84
CA GLY A 70 -9.22 3.31 -19.13
C GLY A 70 -8.56 3.99 -17.93
N LEU A 71 -8.81 3.51 -16.71
CA LEU A 71 -8.20 4.03 -15.49
C LEU A 71 -7.26 3.00 -14.81
N ALA A 72 -7.03 1.85 -15.45
CA ALA A 72 -6.02 0.89 -15.00
C ALA A 72 -4.62 1.52 -15.05
N HIS A 73 -3.79 1.21 -14.07
CA HIS A 73 -2.42 1.71 -13.99
C HIS A 73 -1.51 0.78 -13.21
N ASP A 74 -0.23 0.87 -13.51
CA ASP A 74 0.84 0.15 -12.83
C ASP A 74 2.09 1.01 -12.95
N TYR A 75 2.41 1.74 -11.89
CA TYR A 75 3.57 2.63 -11.88
C TYR A 75 4.30 2.56 -10.56
N SER A 76 5.58 2.92 -10.59
CA SER A 76 6.41 3.03 -9.41
C SER A 76 6.93 4.44 -9.25
N MET A 77 7.18 4.81 -8.00
CA MET A 77 7.92 6.00 -7.65
C MET A 77 8.96 5.69 -6.58
N GLU A 78 9.98 6.51 -6.56
CA GLU A 78 11.05 6.47 -5.58
C GLU A 78 10.79 7.52 -4.50
N LEU A 79 10.93 7.11 -3.25
CA LEU A 79 10.82 7.95 -2.07
C LEU A 79 12.17 8.07 -1.38
N ALA A 80 12.30 9.08 -0.53
CA ALA A 80 13.50 9.31 0.26
C ALA A 80 13.86 8.09 1.14
N ALA A 81 15.17 7.90 1.36
CA ALA A 81 15.72 6.74 2.07
C ALA A 81 15.22 6.57 3.52
N HIS A 82 14.74 7.64 4.14
CA HIS A 82 14.35 7.66 5.55
C HIS A 82 12.88 7.30 5.81
N VAL A 83 12.10 6.97 4.78
CA VAL A 83 10.71 6.54 4.99
C VAL A 83 10.68 5.18 5.70
N ASP A 84 10.07 5.14 6.88
CA ASP A 84 9.96 3.95 7.75
C ASP A 84 8.52 3.46 7.95
N HIS A 85 7.53 4.28 7.58
CA HIS A 85 6.12 3.93 7.63
C HIS A 85 5.32 4.55 6.47
N ILE A 86 4.20 3.90 6.18
CA ILE A 86 3.14 4.45 5.34
C ILE A 86 1.82 4.41 6.12
N ASP A 87 0.99 5.41 5.92
CA ASP A 87 -0.41 5.40 6.31
C ASP A 87 -1.26 5.22 5.04
N ILE A 88 -2.24 4.32 5.08
CA ILE A 88 -3.20 4.11 4.00
C ILE A 88 -4.57 4.46 4.54
N PHE A 89 -5.29 5.35 3.86
CA PHE A 89 -6.67 5.72 4.16
C PHE A 89 -7.55 5.23 3.03
N VAL A 90 -8.67 4.60 3.37
CA VAL A 90 -9.64 4.09 2.43
C VAL A 90 -11.00 4.68 2.78
N ASP A 91 -11.66 5.27 1.79
CA ASP A 91 -13.04 5.74 1.87
C ASP A 91 -13.83 5.25 0.65
N ASN A 92 -14.48 4.10 0.81
CA ASN A 92 -15.38 3.47 -0.17
C ASN A 92 -14.79 3.23 -1.58
N GLY A 93 -13.47 3.21 -1.69
CA GLY A 93 -12.76 3.06 -2.97
C GLY A 93 -11.83 4.23 -3.30
N LEU A 94 -11.99 5.39 -2.66
CA LEU A 94 -10.92 6.40 -2.63
C LEU A 94 -9.83 5.89 -1.69
N VAL A 95 -8.61 5.74 -2.20
CA VAL A 95 -7.47 5.23 -1.44
C VAL A 95 -6.34 6.24 -1.48
N GLU A 96 -5.89 6.66 -0.31
CA GLU A 96 -4.78 7.59 -0.15
C GLU A 96 -3.65 6.94 0.62
N LEU A 97 -2.45 6.92 0.02
CA LEU A 97 -1.22 6.50 0.67
C LEU A 97 -0.40 7.74 1.03
N PHE A 98 -0.09 7.89 2.31
CA PHE A 98 0.83 8.90 2.82
C PHE A 98 2.12 8.22 3.28
N ALA A 99 3.26 8.68 2.77
CA ALA A 99 4.57 8.27 3.25
C ALA A 99 5.11 9.29 4.25
N GLN A 100 5.74 8.82 5.33
CA GLN A 100 6.39 9.64 6.36
C GLN A 100 5.53 10.83 6.81
N ASP A 101 4.37 10.55 7.40
CA ASP A 101 3.40 11.55 7.88
C ASP A 101 2.99 12.62 6.84
N GLY A 102 3.14 12.33 5.54
CA GLY A 102 2.66 13.15 4.44
C GLY A 102 3.72 13.83 3.57
N LEU A 103 4.98 13.39 3.63
CA LEU A 103 6.03 13.80 2.70
C LEU A 103 5.63 13.54 1.23
N VAL A 104 4.98 12.40 0.99
CA VAL A 104 4.40 12.03 -0.31
C VAL A 104 2.97 11.55 -0.10
N CYS A 105 2.07 11.94 -1.01
CA CYS A 105 0.70 11.46 -1.08
C CYS A 105 0.43 10.85 -2.46
N ILE A 106 -0.10 9.62 -2.48
CA ILE A 106 -0.69 9.00 -3.67
C ILE A 106 -2.19 8.92 -3.44
N THR A 107 -2.98 9.36 -4.40
CA THR A 107 -4.44 9.18 -4.38
C THR A 107 -4.86 8.32 -5.56
N ASN A 108 -5.53 7.22 -5.28
CA ASN A 108 -6.10 6.32 -6.28
C ASN A 108 -7.59 6.15 -6.07
N LEU A 109 -8.33 6.06 -7.17
CA LEU A 109 -9.74 5.71 -7.15
C LEU A 109 -9.93 4.25 -7.59
N HIS A 110 -10.59 3.48 -6.74
CA HIS A 110 -10.99 2.09 -6.94
C HIS A 110 -12.52 1.99 -6.94
N PHE A 111 -13.04 0.96 -7.60
CA PHE A 111 -14.48 0.68 -7.69
C PHE A 111 -14.75 -0.76 -7.23
N PRO A 112 -14.45 -1.10 -5.97
CA PRO A 112 -14.61 -2.46 -5.47
C PRO A 112 -16.08 -2.83 -5.33
N SER A 113 -16.42 -4.09 -5.61
CA SER A 113 -17.75 -4.64 -5.29
C SER A 113 -17.98 -4.80 -3.79
N ASN A 114 -16.89 -4.89 -3.00
CA ASN A 114 -16.91 -4.97 -1.55
C ASN A 114 -15.88 -4.02 -0.92
N PRO A 115 -16.25 -2.75 -0.67
CA PRO A 115 -15.35 -1.78 -0.06
C PRO A 115 -14.82 -2.17 1.32
N SER A 116 -15.56 -2.98 2.08
CA SER A 116 -15.19 -3.53 3.38
C SER A 116 -14.61 -4.96 3.29
N GLY A 117 -14.12 -5.36 2.12
CA GLY A 117 -13.46 -6.66 1.95
C GLY A 117 -12.19 -6.77 2.81
N VAL A 118 -11.79 -8.01 3.11
CA VAL A 118 -10.61 -8.29 3.95
C VAL A 118 -9.37 -7.56 3.44
N VAL A 119 -8.59 -7.00 4.38
CA VAL A 119 -7.30 -6.38 4.08
C VAL A 119 -6.18 -7.35 4.43
N GLN A 120 -5.30 -7.61 3.47
CA GLN A 120 -4.14 -8.47 3.65
C GLN A 120 -2.87 -7.65 3.52
N VAL A 121 -1.97 -7.78 4.49
CA VAL A 121 -0.63 -7.21 4.44
C VAL A 121 0.38 -8.34 4.58
N GLU A 122 1.17 -8.53 3.53
CA GLU A 122 2.24 -9.53 3.48
C GLU A 122 3.59 -8.83 3.62
N VAL A 123 4.47 -9.38 4.44
CA VAL A 123 5.86 -8.92 4.55
C VAL A 123 6.76 -10.07 4.13
N ASN A 124 7.35 -9.93 2.95
CA ASN A 124 8.32 -10.88 2.42
C ASN A 124 9.72 -10.37 2.73
N LYS A 125 10.57 -11.21 3.33
CA LYS A 125 12.01 -10.90 3.40
C LYS A 125 12.56 -10.98 1.98
N LEU A 126 13.28 -9.95 1.54
CA LEU A 126 14.08 -10.07 0.33
C LEU A 126 15.28 -10.93 0.72
N GLU A 127 15.38 -12.14 0.17
CA GLU A 127 16.61 -12.90 0.27
C GLU A 127 17.70 -12.09 -0.44
N ALA A 128 18.81 -11.82 0.26
CA ALA A 128 19.97 -11.23 -0.36
C ALA A 128 20.42 -12.18 -1.47
N THR A 129 20.25 -11.76 -2.72
CA THR A 129 20.93 -12.43 -3.83
C THR A 129 22.40 -12.13 -3.63
N GLU A 130 23.12 -13.06 -2.98
CA GLU A 130 24.57 -13.04 -2.98
C GLU A 130 25.02 -13.08 -4.44
N GLY A 131 25.45 -11.93 -4.94
CA GLY A 131 26.11 -11.81 -6.21
C GLY A 131 27.35 -12.68 -6.15
N HIS A 132 27.29 -13.83 -6.80
CA HIS A 132 28.45 -14.67 -7.09
C HIS A 132 29.36 -13.86 -8.03
N VAL A 133 30.33 -13.15 -7.45
CA VAL A 133 31.45 -12.57 -8.21
C VAL A 133 32.38 -13.74 -8.52
N SER A 134 32.20 -14.34 -9.69
CA SER A 134 33.21 -15.16 -10.33
C SER A 134 34.19 -14.24 -11.07
N GLY A 135 35.48 -14.36 -10.78
CA GLY A 135 36.56 -13.74 -11.57
C GLY A 135 37.65 -13.14 -10.72
#